data_AF-A0A967EL74-F1
#
_entry.id   AF-A0A967EL74-F1
#
_cell.length_a   1.000
_cell.length_b   1.000
_cell.length_c   1.000
_cell.angle_alpha   90.00
_cell.angle_beta   90.00
_cell.angle_gamma   90.00
#
_symmetry.space_group_name_H-M   'P 1'
#
loop_
_entity.id
_entity.type
_entity.pdbx_description
1 polymer ?
#
loop_
_entity_poly.entity_id
_entity_poly.type
_entity_poly.pdbx_seq_one_letter_code
_entity_poly.pdbx_strand_id
1 'polypeptide(L)'
;FVNNSLITDNECTNNLRYGLHFMFSNFDEYNRNIFRNNGAGVAVMFSNNIAMRNNRFVDNWGGSSYGLLLKEIYDANIEDNIFIRNSTGIRVESSTRINYQYNEFLSNGWAIKIAGGCYDNTISSNNFISNSFDFSYQSAVNNNILSGNYWSRYSGYDLDKDGVGDVPHRPVELFNYIVTRTPEATVLLRSLFLDIINLSEKVTPIFTPENVFDDSPRMKSIVF
;
A
#
# COMPACT_ATOMS: atom_id res chain seq x y z
N PHE A 1 20.15 5.59 -17.93
CA PHE A 1 20.50 4.76 -16.77
C PHE A 1 21.46 5.56 -15.94
N VAL A 2 21.09 5.87 -14.70
CA VAL A 2 21.92 6.63 -13.76
C VAL A 2 21.92 5.84 -12.47
N ASN A 3 23.05 5.77 -11.76
CA ASN A 3 23.11 5.11 -10.46
C ASN A 3 23.61 6.13 -9.45
N ASN A 4 23.27 5.93 -8.17
CA ASN A 4 23.72 6.80 -7.08
C ASN A 4 23.20 8.24 -7.23
N SER A 5 21.95 8.38 -7.66
CA SER A 5 21.29 9.67 -7.82
C SER A 5 20.55 10.05 -6.54
N LEU A 6 20.59 11.33 -6.18
CA LEU A 6 19.74 11.90 -5.15
C LEU A 6 18.78 12.90 -5.81
N ILE A 7 17.48 12.62 -5.75
CA ILE A 7 16.42 13.53 -6.20
C ILE A 7 15.70 14.01 -4.96
N THR A 8 15.86 15.29 -4.63
CA THR A 8 15.33 15.83 -3.38
C THR A 8 14.73 17.21 -3.53
N ASP A 9 13.70 17.48 -2.71
CA ASP A 9 13.07 18.79 -2.57
C ASP A 9 12.44 19.33 -3.88
N ASN A 10 11.91 18.44 -4.74
CA ASN A 10 11.23 18.80 -5.98
C ASN A 10 9.70 18.75 -5.87
N GLU A 11 9.01 19.55 -6.68
CA GLU A 11 7.56 19.48 -6.86
C GLU A 11 7.22 19.19 -8.33
N CYS A 12 6.64 18.02 -8.59
CA CYS A 12 6.24 17.55 -9.91
C CYS A 12 4.71 17.50 -9.98
N THR A 13 4.09 18.40 -10.75
CA THR A 13 2.63 18.50 -10.84
C THR A 13 2.08 18.56 -12.26
N ASN A 14 0.83 18.11 -12.42
CA ASN A 14 0.05 18.21 -13.66
C ASN A 14 0.72 17.55 -14.88
N ASN A 15 1.57 16.56 -14.65
CA ASN A 15 2.16 15.80 -15.74
C ASN A 15 1.11 14.85 -16.35
N LEU A 16 1.07 14.80 -17.69
CA LEU A 16 0.16 13.92 -18.42
C LEU A 16 0.36 12.43 -18.10
N ARG A 17 1.58 12.05 -17.71
CA ARG A 17 1.95 10.63 -17.52
C ARG A 17 2.59 10.34 -16.18
N TYR A 18 3.81 10.81 -15.92
CA TYR A 18 4.56 10.50 -14.70
C TYR A 18 5.08 11.79 -14.07
N GLY A 19 5.07 11.89 -12.75
CA GLY A 19 5.84 12.91 -12.03
C GLY A 19 7.34 12.57 -12.03
N LEU A 20 7.68 11.29 -11.86
CA LEU A 20 9.04 10.76 -12.05
C LEU A 20 8.98 9.36 -12.66
N HIS A 21 9.89 9.06 -13.58
CA HIS A 21 9.99 7.74 -14.20
C HIS A 21 11.44 7.40 -14.52
N PHE A 22 11.90 6.23 -14.07
CA PHE A 22 13.22 5.70 -14.42
C PHE A 22 13.23 4.18 -14.33
N MET A 23 14.22 3.61 -15.01
CA MET A 23 14.36 2.18 -15.20
C MET A 23 15.85 1.83 -15.16
N PHE A 24 16.20 0.61 -14.71
CA PHE A 24 17.57 0.10 -14.70
C PHE A 24 18.57 1.07 -14.06
N SER A 25 18.22 1.62 -12.91
CA SER A 25 18.93 2.69 -12.22
C SER A 25 18.99 2.34 -10.74
N ASN A 26 20.17 2.03 -10.23
CA ASN A 26 20.37 1.41 -8.92
C ASN A 26 20.94 2.40 -7.91
N PHE A 27 20.71 2.15 -6.62
CA PHE A 27 21.23 2.98 -5.53
C PHE A 27 20.74 4.43 -5.58
N ASP A 28 19.53 4.65 -6.10
CA ASP A 28 18.93 5.98 -6.17
C ASP A 28 18.06 6.28 -4.94
N GLU A 29 18.04 7.54 -4.54
CA GLU A 29 17.23 8.05 -3.42
C GLU A 29 16.27 9.16 -3.87
N TYR A 30 15.00 9.05 -3.47
CA TYR A 30 14.00 10.12 -3.58
C TYR A 30 13.64 10.61 -2.19
N ASN A 31 13.91 11.87 -1.92
CA ASN A 31 13.74 12.42 -0.57
C ASN A 31 12.98 13.75 -0.58
N ARG A 32 11.91 13.89 0.20
CA ARG A 32 11.14 15.15 0.34
C ARG A 32 10.57 15.73 -0.97
N ASN A 33 10.21 14.88 -1.94
CA ASN A 33 9.56 15.34 -3.17
C ASN A 33 8.03 15.32 -3.05
N ILE A 34 7.36 16.15 -3.86
CA ILE A 34 5.90 16.21 -3.97
C ILE A 34 5.48 15.82 -5.39
N PHE A 35 4.69 14.74 -5.51
CA PHE A 35 4.10 14.27 -6.76
C PHE A 35 2.58 14.44 -6.71
N ARG A 36 2.07 15.53 -7.30
CA ARG A 36 0.65 15.90 -7.20
C ARG A 36 -0.06 16.03 -8.55
N ASN A 37 -1.29 15.52 -8.65
CA ASN A 37 -2.14 15.66 -9.84
C ASN A 37 -1.46 15.20 -11.14
N ASN A 38 -0.63 14.16 -11.08
CA ASN A 38 -0.02 13.57 -12.27
C ASN A 38 -0.89 12.40 -12.74
N GLY A 39 -0.78 12.04 -14.03
CA GLY A 39 -1.39 10.81 -14.55
C GLY A 39 -0.97 9.56 -13.77
N ALA A 40 0.26 9.57 -13.24
CA ALA A 40 0.82 8.66 -12.24
C ALA A 40 1.92 9.42 -11.48
N GLY A 41 2.08 9.16 -10.18
CA GLY A 41 3.06 9.86 -9.35
C GLY A 41 4.48 9.48 -9.73
N VAL A 42 4.93 8.29 -9.33
CA VAL A 42 6.27 7.76 -9.64
C VAL A 42 6.17 6.34 -10.16
N ALA A 43 6.96 6.03 -11.18
CA ALA A 43 7.15 4.67 -11.67
C ALA A 43 8.64 4.32 -11.66
N VAL A 44 8.99 3.30 -10.87
CA VAL A 44 10.34 2.73 -10.81
C VAL A 44 10.30 1.29 -11.34
N MET A 45 11.24 0.95 -12.21
CA MET A 45 11.28 -0.38 -12.83
C MET A 45 12.68 -0.98 -12.87
N PHE A 46 12.78 -2.30 -12.70
CA PHE A 46 13.98 -3.10 -12.98
C PHE A 46 15.23 -2.56 -12.27
N SER A 47 15.10 -2.22 -10.99
CA SER A 47 16.13 -1.48 -10.23
C SER A 47 16.32 -2.09 -8.85
N ASN A 48 17.48 -1.88 -8.24
CA ASN A 48 17.78 -2.36 -6.90
C ASN A 48 18.34 -1.27 -5.96
N ASN A 49 18.25 -1.53 -4.66
CA ASN A 49 18.81 -0.67 -3.62
C ASN A 49 18.23 0.75 -3.65
N ILE A 50 16.90 0.87 -3.74
CA ILE A 50 16.22 2.17 -3.87
C ILE A 50 15.74 2.67 -2.50
N ALA A 51 15.96 3.95 -2.23
CA ALA A 51 15.44 4.60 -1.02
C ALA A 51 14.38 5.65 -1.41
N MET A 52 13.20 5.58 -0.80
CA MET A 52 12.12 6.54 -1.00
C MET A 52 11.68 7.04 0.37
N ARG A 53 12.07 8.27 0.70
CA ARG A 53 11.92 8.84 2.03
C ARG A 53 11.15 10.15 2.02
N ASN A 54 10.24 10.34 2.95
CA ASN A 54 9.59 11.64 3.19
C ASN A 54 8.90 12.26 1.96
N ASN A 55 8.51 11.45 0.95
CA ASN A 55 7.84 11.97 -0.25
C ASN A 55 6.33 12.04 -0.04
N ARG A 56 5.67 12.90 -0.83
CA ARG A 56 4.22 13.09 -0.79
C ARG A 56 3.62 12.79 -2.16
N PHE A 57 2.73 11.82 -2.21
CA PHE A 57 2.00 11.41 -3.41
C PHE A 57 0.53 11.78 -3.24
N VAL A 58 0.07 12.78 -3.99
CA VAL A 58 -1.20 13.44 -3.70
C VAL A 58 -2.08 13.53 -4.95
N ASP A 59 -3.32 13.07 -4.87
CA ASP A 59 -4.33 13.27 -5.91
C ASP A 59 -3.93 12.75 -7.31
N ASN A 60 -3.13 11.67 -7.39
CA ASN A 60 -2.84 11.01 -8.67
C ASN A 60 -4.01 10.05 -9.00
N TRP A 61 -4.90 10.50 -9.91
CA TRP A 61 -6.17 9.84 -10.25
C TRP A 61 -6.24 9.36 -11.70
N GLY A 62 -6.85 8.19 -11.89
CA GLY A 62 -7.14 7.61 -13.21
C GLY A 62 -7.31 6.09 -13.13
N GLY A 63 -7.89 5.49 -14.18
CA GLY A 63 -8.21 4.06 -14.18
C GLY A 63 -7.01 3.13 -13.93
N SER A 64 -5.82 3.56 -14.33
CA SER A 64 -4.55 2.86 -14.08
C SER A 64 -3.52 3.74 -13.34
N SER A 65 -3.98 4.76 -12.63
CA SER A 65 -3.11 5.69 -11.90
C SER A 65 -2.69 5.14 -10.54
N TYR A 66 -1.52 5.58 -10.08
CA TYR A 66 -0.93 5.22 -8.81
C TYR A 66 -0.09 6.38 -8.27
N GLY A 67 0.07 6.45 -6.95
CA GLY A 67 1.07 7.29 -6.31
C GLY A 67 2.47 6.77 -6.63
N LEU A 68 2.71 5.50 -6.37
CA LEU A 68 3.99 4.83 -6.61
C LEU A 68 3.77 3.47 -7.28
N LEU A 69 4.49 3.20 -8.36
CA LEU A 69 4.61 1.87 -8.96
C LEU A 69 6.02 1.33 -8.71
N LEU A 70 6.07 0.13 -8.13
CA LEU A 70 7.25 -0.71 -8.04
C LEU A 70 7.08 -1.87 -9.02
N LYS A 71 7.97 -1.97 -10.01
CA LYS A 71 7.97 -3.10 -10.93
C LYS A 71 9.34 -3.75 -11.01
N GLU A 72 9.44 -5.00 -10.55
CA GLU A 72 10.70 -5.75 -10.52
C GLU A 72 11.79 -4.99 -9.76
N ILE A 73 11.45 -4.58 -8.53
CA ILE A 73 12.36 -3.90 -7.61
C ILE A 73 12.89 -4.90 -6.59
N TYR A 74 14.17 -4.77 -6.27
CA TYR A 74 14.85 -5.61 -5.29
C TYR A 74 15.53 -4.74 -4.25
N ASP A 75 15.35 -5.06 -2.97
CA ASP A 75 16.03 -4.37 -1.86
C ASP A 75 15.71 -2.86 -1.86
N ALA A 76 14.56 -2.46 -1.34
CA ALA A 76 14.20 -1.05 -1.26
C ALA A 76 13.57 -0.68 0.09
N ASN A 77 13.76 0.58 0.47
CA ASN A 77 13.17 1.14 1.68
C ASN A 77 12.22 2.27 1.28
N ILE A 78 10.96 2.14 1.70
CA ILE A 78 9.89 3.10 1.49
C ILE A 78 9.48 3.55 2.88
N GLU A 79 10.03 4.69 3.29
CA GLU A 79 10.01 5.17 4.66
C GLU A 79 9.40 6.58 4.74
N ASP A 80 8.55 6.83 5.74
CA ASP A 80 8.03 8.17 6.05
C ASP A 80 7.30 8.88 4.90
N ASN A 81 6.75 8.14 3.93
CA ASN A 81 6.03 8.74 2.80
C ASN A 81 4.54 8.91 3.11
N ILE A 82 3.93 9.91 2.49
CA ILE A 82 2.50 10.19 2.64
C ILE A 82 1.79 10.01 1.29
N PHE A 83 0.85 9.08 1.23
CA PHE A 83 0.01 8.78 0.07
C PHE A 83 -1.42 9.24 0.35
N ILE A 84 -1.85 10.31 -0.32
CA ILE A 84 -3.15 10.96 -0.07
C ILE A 84 -4.01 10.92 -1.32
N ARG A 85 -5.21 10.33 -1.21
CA ARG A 85 -6.24 10.38 -2.26
C ARG A 85 -5.72 9.98 -3.65
N ASN A 86 -4.90 8.94 -3.75
CA ASN A 86 -4.53 8.36 -5.04
C ASN A 86 -5.52 7.26 -5.42
N SER A 87 -5.67 6.96 -6.72
CA SER A 87 -6.45 5.80 -7.15
C SER A 87 -5.87 4.49 -6.58
N THR A 88 -4.54 4.38 -6.55
CA THR A 88 -3.78 3.38 -5.79
C THR A 88 -2.59 4.10 -5.13
N GLY A 89 -2.36 3.92 -3.83
CA GLY A 89 -1.20 4.50 -3.13
C GLY A 89 0.09 3.92 -3.67
N ILE A 90 0.32 2.63 -3.42
CA ILE A 90 1.43 1.86 -3.97
C ILE A 90 0.90 0.66 -4.77
N ARG A 91 1.36 0.53 -6.01
CA ARG A 91 1.18 -0.67 -6.83
C ARG A 91 2.51 -1.42 -6.89
N VAL A 92 2.49 -2.71 -6.55
CA VAL A 92 3.69 -3.55 -6.49
C VAL A 92 3.54 -4.72 -7.46
N GLU A 93 4.52 -4.87 -8.34
CA GLU A 93 4.60 -5.94 -9.33
C GLU A 93 5.96 -6.63 -9.23
N SER A 94 5.97 -7.93 -8.92
CA SER A 94 7.16 -8.78 -8.86
C SER A 94 8.36 -8.18 -8.09
N SER A 95 8.11 -7.51 -6.96
CA SER A 95 9.14 -6.82 -6.17
C SER A 95 9.36 -7.49 -4.83
N THR A 96 10.62 -7.60 -4.42
CA THR A 96 11.06 -8.51 -3.35
C THR A 96 12.04 -7.82 -2.40
N ARG A 97 11.98 -8.17 -1.11
CA ARG A 97 12.78 -7.55 -0.02
C ARG A 97 12.58 -6.03 0.07
N ILE A 98 11.33 -5.59 0.00
CA ILE A 98 10.95 -4.19 0.15
C ILE A 98 10.46 -3.95 1.58
N ASN A 99 11.01 -2.95 2.24
CA ASN A 99 10.58 -2.49 3.56
C ASN A 99 9.68 -1.27 3.41
N TYR A 100 8.43 -1.38 3.88
CA TYR A 100 7.47 -0.29 3.94
C TYR A 100 7.27 0.06 5.40
N GLN A 101 7.86 1.18 5.84
CA GLN A 101 7.83 1.58 7.24
C GLN A 101 7.39 3.02 7.41
N TYR A 102 6.59 3.29 8.44
CA TYR A 102 6.24 4.65 8.83
C TYR A 102 5.55 5.48 7.74
N ASN A 103 4.89 4.81 6.77
CA ASN A 103 4.14 5.50 5.73
C ASN A 103 2.71 5.77 6.17
N GLU A 104 2.12 6.84 5.63
CA GLU A 104 0.73 7.19 5.82
C GLU A 104 -0.08 7.01 4.53
N PHE A 105 -1.12 6.18 4.59
CA PHE A 105 -2.07 5.95 3.51
C PHE A 105 -3.42 6.54 3.87
N LEU A 106 -3.71 7.72 3.32
CA LEU A 106 -4.87 8.53 3.66
C LEU A 106 -5.86 8.60 2.49
N SER A 107 -7.04 8.00 2.67
CA SER A 107 -8.16 8.12 1.73
C SER A 107 -7.85 7.73 0.28
N ASN A 108 -6.97 6.76 0.08
CA ASN A 108 -6.70 6.21 -1.25
C ASN A 108 -7.82 5.26 -1.68
N GLY A 109 -7.96 5.01 -2.99
CA GLY A 109 -8.80 3.93 -3.49
C GLY A 109 -8.28 2.58 -2.98
N TRP A 110 -7.06 2.24 -3.35
CA TRP A 110 -6.27 1.17 -2.73
C TRP A 110 -5.08 1.79 -2.01
N ALA A 111 -4.76 1.41 -0.77
CA ALA A 111 -3.51 1.87 -0.16
C ALA A 111 -2.31 1.11 -0.74
N ILE A 112 -2.29 -0.22 -0.65
CA ILE A 112 -1.27 -1.06 -1.29
C ILE A 112 -1.95 -2.16 -2.12
N LYS A 113 -1.53 -2.27 -3.38
CA LYS A 113 -2.02 -3.27 -4.34
C LYS A 113 -0.86 -4.13 -4.85
N ILE A 114 -0.74 -5.36 -4.35
CA ILE A 114 0.32 -6.30 -4.72
C ILE A 114 -0.17 -7.32 -5.76
N ALA A 115 0.58 -7.46 -6.85
CA ALA A 115 0.35 -8.45 -7.90
C ALA A 115 1.65 -9.17 -8.30
N GLY A 116 1.53 -10.45 -8.64
CA GLY A 116 2.68 -11.26 -9.08
C GLY A 116 3.58 -11.71 -7.93
N GLY A 117 4.80 -12.14 -8.27
CA GLY A 117 5.73 -12.74 -7.32
C GLY A 117 6.43 -11.71 -6.43
N CYS A 118 5.72 -11.19 -5.43
CA CYS A 118 6.27 -10.24 -4.47
C CYS A 118 6.55 -10.95 -3.15
N TYR A 119 7.84 -11.12 -2.82
CA TYR A 119 8.28 -11.98 -1.73
C TYR A 119 9.13 -11.24 -0.70
N ASP A 120 9.16 -11.75 0.53
CA ASP A 120 10.02 -11.27 1.62
C ASP A 120 9.88 -9.75 1.87
N ASN A 121 8.71 -9.18 1.60
CA ASN A 121 8.45 -7.77 1.88
C ASN A 121 7.94 -7.61 3.31
N THR A 122 8.32 -6.50 3.95
CA THR A 122 7.89 -6.17 5.30
C THR A 122 7.08 -4.89 5.28
N ILE A 123 5.79 -4.98 5.60
CA ILE A 123 4.88 -3.85 5.78
C ILE A 123 4.68 -3.67 7.28
N SER A 124 5.40 -2.75 7.90
CA SER A 124 5.32 -2.55 9.34
C SER A 124 5.25 -1.10 9.78
N SER A 125 4.56 -0.86 10.89
CA SER A 125 4.46 0.49 11.47
C SER A 125 3.92 1.56 10.51
N ASN A 126 2.99 1.23 9.62
CA ASN A 126 2.32 2.19 8.73
C ASN A 126 0.93 2.57 9.26
N ASN A 127 0.42 3.73 8.84
CA ASN A 127 -0.95 4.19 9.13
C ASN A 127 -1.86 4.00 7.91
N PHE A 128 -2.89 3.16 8.02
CA PHE A 128 -3.92 2.96 7.00
C PHE A 128 -5.24 3.61 7.42
N ILE A 129 -5.54 4.78 6.86
CA ILE A 129 -6.63 5.64 7.33
C ILE A 129 -7.64 5.93 6.21
N SER A 130 -8.86 5.44 6.40
CA SER A 130 -10.02 5.74 5.54
C SER A 130 -9.82 5.44 4.05
N ASN A 131 -8.97 4.47 3.69
CA ASN A 131 -8.88 3.98 2.32
C ASN A 131 -10.14 3.18 1.96
N SER A 132 -10.50 3.14 0.68
CA SER A 132 -11.60 2.25 0.24
C SER A 132 -11.20 0.79 0.39
N PHE A 133 -9.92 0.49 0.14
CA PHE A 133 -9.29 -0.81 0.33
C PHE A 133 -7.88 -0.63 0.88
N ASP A 134 -7.57 -1.24 2.02
CA ASP A 134 -6.25 -1.07 2.65
C ASP A 134 -5.18 -1.95 1.97
N PHE A 135 -5.48 -3.22 1.69
CA PHE A 135 -4.49 -4.14 1.14
C PHE A 135 -5.09 -5.12 0.13
N SER A 136 -4.35 -5.42 -0.93
CA SER A 136 -4.65 -6.55 -1.82
C SER A 136 -3.41 -7.37 -2.07
N TYR A 137 -3.57 -8.69 -2.09
CA TYR A 137 -2.50 -9.61 -2.46
C TYR A 137 -3.01 -10.64 -3.47
N GLN A 138 -2.37 -10.70 -4.64
CA GLN A 138 -2.74 -11.63 -5.70
C GLN A 138 -1.55 -12.52 -6.09
N SER A 139 -1.25 -13.50 -5.24
CA SER A 139 -0.29 -14.58 -5.51
C SER A 139 -0.62 -15.81 -4.65
N ALA A 140 -0.26 -17.00 -5.13
CA ALA A 140 -0.52 -18.27 -4.45
C ALA A 140 0.38 -18.48 -3.22
N VAL A 141 1.58 -17.89 -3.22
CA VAL A 141 2.54 -17.97 -2.12
C VAL A 141 2.65 -16.59 -1.52
N ASN A 142 2.46 -16.47 -0.20
CA ASN A 142 2.71 -15.24 0.55
C ASN A 142 3.70 -15.51 1.69
N ASN A 143 4.84 -14.84 1.66
CA ASN A 143 5.80 -14.75 2.77
C ASN A 143 6.06 -13.29 3.17
N ASN A 144 5.18 -12.36 2.76
CA ASN A 144 5.25 -10.99 3.20
C ASN A 144 4.74 -10.86 4.63
N ILE A 145 5.40 -10.02 5.41
CA ILE A 145 5.13 -9.79 6.82
C ILE A 145 4.33 -8.49 6.95
N LEU A 146 3.18 -8.56 7.64
CA LEU A 146 2.44 -7.39 8.10
C LEU A 146 2.52 -7.40 9.62
N SER A 147 3.02 -6.33 10.24
CA SER A 147 3.16 -6.25 11.70
C SER A 147 3.18 -4.82 12.20
N GLY A 148 2.51 -4.54 13.31
CA GLY A 148 2.62 -3.24 13.97
C GLY A 148 1.98 -2.08 13.20
N ASN A 149 1.12 -2.33 12.22
CA ASN A 149 0.47 -1.26 11.47
C ASN A 149 -0.79 -0.78 12.21
N TYR A 150 -1.13 0.48 12.04
CA TYR A 150 -2.42 1.02 12.46
C TYR A 150 -3.42 0.92 11.31
N TRP A 151 -4.59 0.33 11.58
CA TRP A 151 -5.67 0.21 10.63
C TRP A 151 -6.91 0.92 11.17
N SER A 152 -7.38 1.96 10.50
CA SER A 152 -8.57 2.71 10.94
C SER A 152 -9.85 1.87 11.01
N ARG A 153 -9.90 0.72 10.33
CA ARG A 153 -11.00 -0.26 10.37
C ARG A 153 -10.78 -1.37 11.42
N TYR A 154 -9.66 -1.37 12.13
CA TYR A 154 -9.43 -2.35 13.19
C TYR A 154 -10.48 -2.20 14.28
N SER A 155 -11.15 -3.31 14.61
CA SER A 155 -12.24 -3.39 15.59
C SER A 155 -11.98 -4.45 16.66
N GLY A 156 -10.71 -4.82 16.84
CA GLY A 156 -10.30 -5.69 17.94
C GLY A 156 -10.23 -4.93 19.26
N TYR A 157 -9.64 -5.58 20.25
CA TYR A 157 -9.53 -5.09 21.61
C TYR A 157 -8.10 -5.28 22.14
N ASP A 158 -7.79 -4.56 23.21
CA ASP A 158 -6.51 -4.55 23.91
C ASP A 158 -6.84 -4.64 25.40
N LEU A 159 -6.77 -5.86 25.96
CA LEU A 159 -7.14 -6.17 27.35
C LEU A 159 -6.02 -5.84 28.32
N ASP A 160 -4.76 -6.01 27.93
CA ASP A 160 -3.60 -5.77 28.76
C ASP A 160 -3.10 -4.31 28.73
N LYS A 161 -3.64 -3.51 27.79
CA LYS A 161 -3.44 -2.07 27.60
C LYS A 161 -2.03 -1.71 27.16
N ASP A 162 -1.37 -2.58 26.40
CA ASP A 162 -0.04 -2.32 25.86
C ASP A 162 -0.05 -1.45 24.57
N GLY A 163 -1.23 -1.16 24.02
CA GLY A 163 -1.43 -0.37 22.80
C GLY A 163 -1.36 -1.18 21.50
N VAL A 164 -1.26 -2.51 21.60
CA VAL A 164 -1.35 -3.49 20.51
C VAL A 164 -2.67 -4.27 20.67
N GLY A 165 -3.29 -4.63 19.55
CA GLY A 165 -4.52 -5.40 19.58
C GLY A 165 -4.26 -6.88 19.81
N ASP A 166 -5.03 -7.49 20.72
CA ASP A 166 -4.95 -8.91 21.11
C ASP A 166 -5.40 -9.87 19.99
N VAL A 167 -6.07 -9.35 18.96
CA VAL A 167 -6.62 -10.14 17.86
C VAL A 167 -5.97 -9.72 16.54
N PRO A 168 -5.49 -10.67 15.72
CA PRO A 168 -4.92 -10.35 14.41
C PRO A 168 -5.89 -9.60 13.50
N HIS A 169 -5.37 -8.63 12.74
CA HIS A 169 -6.12 -7.91 11.73
C HIS A 169 -5.95 -8.55 10.34
N ARG A 170 -7.04 -8.78 9.62
CA ARG A 170 -7.01 -9.29 8.23
C ARG A 170 -7.41 -8.15 7.29
N PRO A 171 -6.46 -7.55 6.55
CA PRO A 171 -6.74 -6.37 5.72
C PRO A 171 -7.30 -6.72 4.33
N VAL A 172 -7.40 -8.01 3.99
CA VAL A 172 -8.01 -8.48 2.74
C VAL A 172 -9.44 -8.96 3.04
N GLU A 173 -10.43 -8.26 2.48
CA GLU A 173 -11.85 -8.65 2.53
C GLU A 173 -12.24 -9.36 1.23
N LEU A 174 -13.28 -10.19 1.26
CA LEU A 174 -13.85 -10.92 0.12
C LEU A 174 -14.23 -9.97 -1.02
N PHE A 175 -14.71 -8.77 -0.67
CA PHE A 175 -15.05 -7.78 -1.68
C PHE A 175 -13.83 -7.34 -2.49
N ASN A 176 -12.62 -7.35 -1.92
CA ASN A 176 -11.38 -7.04 -2.62
C ASN A 176 -11.17 -8.02 -3.78
N TYR A 177 -11.47 -9.31 -3.55
CA TYR A 177 -11.40 -10.35 -4.58
C TYR A 177 -12.43 -10.13 -5.70
N ILE A 178 -13.67 -9.78 -5.34
CA ILE A 178 -14.74 -9.51 -6.30
C ILE A 178 -14.37 -8.30 -7.19
N VAL A 179 -13.99 -7.17 -6.60
CA VAL A 179 -13.65 -5.95 -7.34
C VAL A 179 -12.41 -6.11 -8.21
N THR A 180 -11.47 -6.95 -7.78
CA THR A 180 -10.28 -7.25 -8.59
C THR A 180 -10.62 -8.00 -9.87
N ARG A 181 -11.64 -8.86 -9.85
CA ARG A 181 -12.10 -9.62 -11.03
C ARG A 181 -13.17 -8.88 -11.85
N THR A 182 -14.00 -8.08 -11.19
CA THR A 182 -15.11 -7.34 -11.78
C THR A 182 -15.08 -5.91 -11.25
N PRO A 183 -14.31 -5.00 -11.88
CA PRO A 183 -14.16 -3.62 -11.43
C PRO A 183 -15.49 -2.87 -11.32
N GLU A 184 -16.49 -3.23 -12.13
CA GLU A 184 -17.84 -2.64 -12.15
C GLU A 184 -18.58 -2.87 -10.82
N ALA A 185 -18.21 -3.91 -10.06
CA ALA A 185 -18.77 -4.18 -8.74
C ALA A 185 -18.45 -3.06 -7.72
N THR A 186 -17.53 -2.14 -8.02
CA THR A 186 -17.24 -0.96 -7.19
C THR A 186 -18.48 -0.10 -6.91
N VAL A 187 -19.50 -0.12 -7.79
CA VAL A 187 -20.79 0.55 -7.52
C VAL A 187 -21.48 0.03 -6.25
N LEU A 188 -21.19 -1.20 -5.85
CA LEU A 188 -21.73 -1.80 -4.63
C LEU A 188 -20.97 -1.40 -3.36
N LEU A 189 -19.85 -0.69 -3.50
CA LEU A 189 -19.05 -0.20 -2.36
C LEU A 189 -19.96 0.60 -1.42
N ARG A 190 -20.02 0.21 -0.14
CA ARG A 190 -20.91 0.77 0.91
C ARG A 190 -22.38 0.37 0.81
N SER A 191 -22.72 -0.66 0.04
CA SER A 191 -24.06 -1.26 0.12
C SER A 191 -24.19 -2.18 1.33
N LEU A 192 -25.41 -2.26 1.89
CA LEU A 192 -25.73 -3.18 2.98
C LEU A 192 -25.39 -4.64 2.67
N PHE A 193 -25.49 -5.02 1.39
CA PHE A 193 -25.12 -6.34 0.91
C PHE A 193 -23.65 -6.67 1.20
N LEU A 194 -22.75 -5.71 0.99
CA LEU A 194 -21.32 -5.90 1.31
C LEU A 194 -21.07 -5.98 2.80
N ASP A 195 -21.76 -5.17 3.61
CA ASP A 195 -21.62 -5.23 5.06
C ASP A 195 -21.96 -6.62 5.61
N ILE A 196 -23.01 -7.24 5.06
CA ILE A 196 -23.43 -8.61 5.40
C ILE A 196 -22.38 -9.64 4.94
N ILE A 197 -21.85 -9.50 3.72
CA ILE A 197 -20.81 -10.39 3.20
C ILE A 197 -19.55 -10.34 4.06
N ASN A 198 -19.07 -9.13 4.39
CA ASN A 198 -17.88 -8.93 5.20
C ASN A 198 -18.07 -9.45 6.63
N LEU A 199 -19.27 -9.29 7.21
CA LEU A 199 -19.60 -9.88 8.50
C LEU A 199 -19.55 -11.42 8.45
N SER A 200 -20.11 -12.01 7.39
CA SER A 200 -20.08 -13.46 7.17
C SER A 200 -18.65 -13.98 7.05
N GLU A 201 -17.78 -13.28 6.31
CA GLU A 201 -16.36 -13.65 6.17
C GLU A 201 -15.60 -13.57 7.50
N LYS A 202 -15.92 -12.59 8.35
CA LYS A 202 -15.33 -12.47 9.70
C LYS A 202 -15.66 -13.67 10.58
N VAL A 203 -16.84 -14.26 10.42
CA VAL A 203 -17.30 -15.45 11.18
C VAL A 203 -16.82 -16.75 10.55
N THR A 204 -16.85 -16.82 9.21
CA THR A 204 -16.44 -17.99 8.41
C THR A 204 -15.52 -17.56 7.27
N PRO A 205 -14.18 -17.56 7.49
CA PRO A 205 -13.22 -17.20 6.46
C PRO A 205 -13.11 -18.33 5.43
N ILE A 206 -13.78 -18.17 4.28
CA ILE A 206 -13.80 -19.18 3.19
C ILE A 206 -12.89 -18.78 2.01
N PHE A 207 -12.65 -17.48 1.83
CA PHE A 207 -12.03 -16.94 0.60
C PHE A 207 -10.78 -16.08 0.84
N THR A 208 -10.57 -15.55 2.05
CA THR A 208 -9.36 -14.81 2.39
C THR A 208 -8.17 -15.77 2.44
N PRO A 209 -7.02 -15.45 1.82
CA PRO A 209 -5.81 -16.24 1.99
C PRO A 209 -5.43 -16.31 3.48
N GLU A 210 -5.16 -17.52 4.01
CA GLU A 210 -4.84 -17.73 5.43
C GLU A 210 -3.66 -16.86 5.92
N ASN A 211 -2.73 -16.53 5.03
CA ASN A 211 -1.42 -15.96 5.38
C ASN A 211 -1.31 -14.43 5.17
N VAL A 212 -2.42 -13.70 5.05
CA VAL A 212 -2.39 -12.22 4.94
C VAL A 212 -3.08 -11.60 6.15
N PHE A 213 -2.32 -11.45 7.24
CA PHE A 213 -2.79 -10.81 8.46
C PHE A 213 -1.66 -10.04 9.16
N ASP A 214 -2.04 -9.02 9.91
CA ASP A 214 -1.19 -8.30 10.87
C ASP A 214 -1.41 -8.92 12.25
N ASP A 215 -0.35 -9.46 12.84
CA ASP A 215 -0.37 -10.15 14.14
C ASP A 215 -0.38 -9.20 15.34
N SER A 216 0.00 -7.94 15.11
CA SER A 216 0.25 -6.94 16.14
C SER A 216 -0.32 -5.58 15.73
N PRO A 217 -1.60 -5.49 15.36
CA PRO A 217 -2.19 -4.25 14.90
C PRO A 217 -2.15 -3.20 16.01
N ARG A 218 -1.79 -1.96 15.69
CA ARG A 218 -1.76 -0.86 16.67
C ARG A 218 -3.16 -0.36 16.97
N MET A 219 -3.41 -0.04 18.24
CA MET A 219 -4.68 0.53 18.69
C MET A 219 -4.84 2.01 18.33
N LYS A 220 -3.73 2.73 18.12
CA LYS A 220 -3.71 4.16 17.78
C LYS A 220 -2.81 4.43 16.58
N SER A 221 -3.11 5.51 15.87
CA SER A 221 -2.25 6.00 14.79
C SER A 221 -0.85 6.29 15.31
N ILE A 222 0.14 5.93 14.52
CA ILE A 222 1.55 6.14 14.81
C ILE A 222 1.88 7.59 14.51
N VAL A 223 2.62 8.25 15.40
CA VAL A 223 3.05 9.65 15.24
C VAL A 223 4.51 9.65 14.82
N PHE A 224 4.83 10.35 13.74
CA PHE A 224 6.16 10.50 13.15
C PHE A 224 6.70 11.92 13.36
#